data_AF-A0A925YWQ5-F1
#
_entry.id   AF-A0A925YWQ5-F1
#
_cell.length_a   1.000
_cell.length_b   1.000
_cell.length_c   1.000
_cell.angle_alpha   90.00
_cell.angle_beta   90.00
_cell.angle_gamma   90.00
#
_symmetry.space_group_name_H-M   'P 1'
#
loop_
_entity.id
_entity.type
_entity.pdbx_description
1 polymer ?
#
loop_
_entity_poly.entity_id
_entity_poly.type
_entity_poly.pdbx_seq_one_letter_code
_entity_poly.pdbx_strand_id
1 'polypeptide(L)'
;MYAEKKWEVSAEKVRYALAFPSLVLDAAIAAQKSVEQTIALPEATLTIYTDKTFSLSPADTNDVAKFMNTLRAAKPHLYEHHPTAFDKLDELTRLDLEYGRLSKMEKILSSIVGNAADLPELYTLAPQMLDGTSTFKAAQFPDATRGLRIERILKAIASNLPLIPELRDELPKLLRGESTLVQCDLFKSFAARNPT
;
A
#
# COMPACT_ATOMS: atom_id res chain seq x y z
N MET A 1 -0.77 -1.60 14.54
CA MET A 1 -0.99 -2.53 13.40
C MET A 1 -0.52 -1.88 12.10
N TYR A 2 -0.09 -2.61 11.05
CA TYR A 2 0.40 -1.94 9.83
C TYR A 2 -0.72 -1.22 9.06
N ALA A 3 -1.96 -1.69 9.20
CA ALA A 3 -3.12 -1.00 8.66
C ALA A 3 -3.33 0.40 9.24
N GLU A 4 -3.08 0.59 10.54
CA GLU A 4 -3.20 1.90 11.22
C GLU A 4 -2.11 2.85 10.72
N LYS A 5 -0.86 2.40 10.70
CA LYS A 5 0.26 3.17 10.15
C LYS A 5 0.05 3.57 8.69
N LYS A 6 -0.51 2.66 7.88
CA LYS A 6 -0.90 2.97 6.49
C LYS A 6 -1.92 4.12 6.47
N TRP A 7 -2.97 4.03 7.29
CA TRP A 7 -4.00 5.07 7.33
C TRP A 7 -3.43 6.43 7.76
N GLU A 8 -2.59 6.45 8.81
CA GLU A 8 -1.91 7.66 9.29
C GLU A 8 -1.04 8.31 8.21
N VAL A 9 -0.17 7.53 7.57
CA VAL A 9 0.72 8.04 6.51
C VAL A 9 -0.07 8.49 5.28
N SER A 10 -1.13 7.77 4.91
CA SER A 10 -1.99 8.17 3.80
C SER A 10 -2.67 9.51 4.10
N ALA A 11 -3.23 9.68 5.30
CA ALA A 11 -3.85 10.93 5.74
C ALA A 11 -2.83 12.08 5.79
N GLU A 12 -1.62 11.83 6.30
CA GLU A 12 -0.55 12.82 6.34
C GLU A 12 -0.11 13.24 4.93
N LYS A 13 0.04 12.30 4.01
CA LYS A 13 0.38 12.55 2.60
C LYS A 13 -0.65 13.46 1.94
N VAL A 14 -1.94 13.16 2.09
CA VAL A 14 -3.02 13.96 1.52
C VAL A 14 -3.04 15.37 2.12
N ARG A 15 -2.95 15.47 3.44
CA ARG A 15 -2.89 16.77 4.13
C ARG A 15 -1.70 17.59 3.67
N TYR A 16 -0.52 16.98 3.53
CA TYR A 16 0.68 17.66 3.08
C TYR A 16 0.57 18.14 1.64
N ALA A 17 -0.05 17.35 0.75
CA ALA A 17 -0.27 17.75 -0.63
C ALA A 17 -1.25 18.93 -0.74
N LEU A 18 -2.34 18.94 0.04
CA LEU A 18 -3.29 20.05 0.03
C LEU A 18 -2.70 21.33 0.65
N ALA A 19 -1.80 21.17 1.62
CA ALA A 19 -1.04 22.26 2.23
C ALA A 19 0.37 22.40 1.62
N PHE A 20 0.53 22.04 0.34
CA PHE A 20 1.85 22.01 -0.28
C PHE A 20 2.51 23.40 -0.18
N PRO A 21 3.78 23.49 0.25
CA PRO A 21 4.46 24.77 0.38
C PRO A 21 4.36 25.60 -0.90
N SER A 22 3.97 26.86 -0.76
CA SER A 22 3.89 27.83 -1.86
C SER A 22 2.78 27.56 -2.89
N LEU A 23 1.88 26.59 -2.63
CA LEU A 23 0.67 26.37 -3.41
C LEU A 23 -0.39 27.42 -3.06
N VAL A 24 -0.95 28.05 -4.08
CA VAL A 24 -2.06 29.01 -4.00
C VAL A 24 -3.31 28.35 -4.56
N LEU A 25 -4.25 28.00 -3.68
CA LEU A 25 -5.56 27.42 -4.05
C LEU A 25 -6.66 28.48 -4.18
N ASP A 26 -6.50 29.63 -3.53
CA ASP A 26 -7.47 30.72 -3.55
C ASP A 26 -7.33 31.55 -4.84
N ALA A 27 -8.40 31.57 -5.65
CA ALA A 27 -8.45 32.31 -6.90
C ALA A 27 -8.30 33.83 -6.72
N ALA A 28 -8.77 34.40 -5.60
CA ALA A 28 -8.63 35.82 -5.31
C ALA A 28 -7.18 36.19 -4.97
N ILE A 29 -6.45 35.31 -4.26
CA ILE A 29 -5.02 35.49 -3.99
C ILE A 29 -4.22 35.30 -5.28
N ALA A 30 -4.58 34.29 -6.08
CA ALA A 30 -3.96 34.02 -7.38
C ALA A 30 -4.07 35.22 -8.34
N ALA A 31 -5.23 35.89 -8.36
CA ALA A 31 -5.47 37.06 -9.23
C ALA A 31 -4.63 38.30 -8.86
N GLN A 32 -4.12 38.39 -7.63
CA GLN A 32 -3.29 39.50 -7.16
C GLN A 32 -1.81 39.31 -7.45
N LYS A 33 -1.40 38.13 -7.92
CA LYS A 33 0.01 37.78 -8.14
C LYS A 33 0.42 37.99 -9.60
N SER A 34 1.65 38.48 -9.79
CA SER A 34 2.26 38.61 -11.11
C SER A 34 2.71 37.27 -11.64
N VAL A 35 2.23 36.91 -12.83
CA VAL A 35 2.59 35.65 -13.51
C VAL A 35 4.01 35.75 -14.05
N GLU A 36 4.84 34.78 -13.69
CA GLU A 36 6.18 34.59 -14.27
C GLU A 36 6.12 33.60 -15.44
N GLN A 37 5.42 32.47 -15.25
CA GLN A 37 5.36 31.41 -16.25
C GLN A 37 4.03 30.65 -16.17
N THR A 38 3.55 30.19 -17.33
CA THR A 38 2.39 29.28 -17.42
C THR A 38 2.79 28.05 -18.22
N ILE A 39 2.49 26.86 -17.71
CA ILE A 39 2.86 25.57 -18.27
C ILE A 39 1.62 24.68 -18.35
N ALA A 40 1.36 24.11 -19.52
CA ALA A 40 0.32 23.11 -19.69
C ALA A 40 0.79 21.75 -19.14
N LEU A 41 0.01 21.17 -18.23
CA LEU A 41 0.18 19.80 -17.73
C LEU A 41 -0.92 18.92 -18.32
N PRO A 42 -0.81 17.57 -18.23
CA PRO A 42 -1.81 16.66 -18.82
C PRO A 42 -3.24 16.89 -18.34
N GLU A 43 -3.42 17.31 -17.07
CA GLU A 43 -4.74 17.42 -16.43
C GLU A 43 -5.02 18.81 -15.83
N ALA A 44 -4.06 19.73 -15.92
CA ALA A 44 -4.18 21.08 -15.38
C ALA A 44 -3.23 22.05 -16.06
N THR A 45 -3.34 23.33 -15.73
CA THR A 45 -2.37 24.37 -16.06
C THR A 45 -1.63 24.77 -14.79
N LEU A 46 -0.31 24.72 -14.83
CA LEU A 46 0.56 25.24 -13.79
C LEU A 46 0.85 26.71 -14.08
N THR A 47 0.59 27.58 -13.12
CA THR A 47 1.00 28.99 -13.16
C THR A 47 2.00 29.22 -12.05
N ILE A 48 3.19 29.71 -12.41
CA ILE A 48 4.26 30.10 -11.50
C ILE A 48 4.27 31.62 -11.43
N TYR A 49 4.30 32.14 -10.21
CA TYR A 49 4.32 33.58 -9.94
C TYR A 49 5.74 34.07 -9.66
N THR A 50 5.96 35.38 -9.78
CA THR A 50 7.29 36.01 -9.60
C THR A 50 7.89 35.81 -8.21
N ASP A 51 7.06 35.54 -7.19
CA ASP A 51 7.47 35.23 -5.81
C ASP A 51 7.74 33.73 -5.60
N LYS A 52 7.80 32.95 -6.68
CA LYS A 52 8.00 31.49 -6.71
C LYS A 52 6.89 30.67 -6.06
N THR A 53 5.76 31.30 -5.74
CA THR A 53 4.52 30.57 -5.46
C THR A 53 3.88 30.08 -6.76
N PHE A 54 2.93 29.16 -6.66
CA PHE A 54 2.29 28.60 -7.85
C PHE A 54 0.83 28.21 -7.61
N SER A 55 0.05 28.11 -8.68
CA SER A 55 -1.32 27.60 -8.67
C SER A 55 -1.52 26.53 -9.74
N LEU A 56 -2.52 25.67 -9.53
CA LEU A 56 -2.97 24.68 -10.50
C LEU A 56 -4.40 25.03 -10.94
N SER A 57 -4.68 24.99 -12.24
CA SER A 57 -6.01 25.28 -12.78
C SER A 57 -6.42 24.26 -13.86
N PRO A 58 -7.44 23.42 -13.61
CA PRO A 58 -8.17 23.26 -12.34
C PRO A 58 -7.30 22.62 -11.25
N ALA A 59 -7.45 23.06 -9.99
CA ALA A 59 -6.96 22.34 -8.81
C ALA A 59 -8.07 21.43 -8.28
N ASP A 60 -8.21 20.23 -8.86
CA ASP A 60 -9.20 19.22 -8.45
C ASP A 60 -8.89 18.61 -7.08
N THR A 61 -8.96 19.41 -6.02
CA THR A 61 -8.64 19.00 -4.63
C THR A 61 -9.60 17.95 -4.08
N ASN A 62 -10.80 17.82 -4.66
CA ASN A 62 -11.75 16.76 -4.34
C ASN A 62 -11.31 15.38 -4.87
N ASP A 63 -10.56 15.35 -5.97
CA ASP A 63 -9.96 14.13 -6.51
C ASP A 63 -8.47 14.12 -6.14
N VAL A 64 -8.19 13.62 -4.94
CA VAL A 64 -6.84 13.54 -4.39
C VAL A 64 -5.88 12.79 -5.31
N ALA A 65 -6.33 11.75 -6.03
CA ALA A 65 -5.47 10.98 -6.92
C ALA A 65 -5.05 11.84 -8.12
N LYS A 66 -6.02 12.52 -8.74
CA LYS A 66 -5.78 13.46 -9.84
C LYS A 66 -4.90 14.63 -9.43
N PHE A 67 -5.17 15.21 -8.26
CA PHE A 67 -4.39 16.30 -7.70
C PHE A 67 -2.93 15.90 -7.42
N MET A 68 -2.71 14.73 -6.82
CA MET A 68 -1.36 14.19 -6.59
C MET A 68 -0.61 13.93 -7.89
N ASN A 69 -1.29 13.43 -8.93
CA ASN A 69 -0.69 13.24 -10.25
C ASN A 69 -0.30 14.57 -10.90
N THR A 70 -1.14 15.59 -10.74
CA THR A 70 -0.87 16.94 -11.23
C THR A 70 0.35 17.54 -10.52
N LEU A 71 0.45 17.43 -9.19
CA LEU A 71 1.64 17.85 -8.44
C LEU A 71 2.91 17.12 -8.90
N ARG A 72 2.82 15.82 -9.17
CA ARG A 72 3.96 15.05 -9.71
C ARG A 72 4.36 15.53 -11.11
N ALA A 73 3.40 15.84 -11.97
CA ALA A 73 3.65 16.40 -13.29
C ALA A 73 4.25 17.82 -13.23
N ALA A 74 3.92 18.59 -12.20
CA ALA A 74 4.49 19.92 -11.96
C ALA A 74 5.94 19.89 -11.43
N LYS A 75 6.37 18.76 -10.82
CA LYS A 75 7.68 18.62 -10.17
C LYS A 75 8.86 19.11 -11.03
N PRO A 76 9.01 18.74 -12.32
CA PRO A 76 10.16 19.17 -13.13
C PRO A 76 10.30 20.70 -13.26
N HIS A 77 9.22 21.44 -13.04
CA HIS A 77 9.20 22.90 -13.16
C HIS A 77 9.29 23.63 -11.81
N LEU A 78 9.00 22.93 -10.71
CA LEU A 78 8.92 23.52 -9.37
C LEU A 78 10.03 23.04 -8.44
N TYR A 79 10.73 21.95 -8.79
CA TYR A 79 11.70 21.31 -7.90
C TYR A 79 12.88 22.20 -7.55
N GLU A 80 13.35 23.03 -8.48
CA GLU A 80 14.44 23.98 -8.23
C GLU A 80 14.10 24.97 -7.09
N HIS A 81 12.82 25.34 -6.99
CA HIS A 81 12.34 26.31 -6.00
C HIS A 81 11.83 25.66 -4.71
N HIS A 82 11.35 24.41 -4.78
CA HIS A 82 10.73 23.70 -3.65
C HIS A 82 11.28 22.29 -3.44
N PRO A 83 12.61 22.06 -3.39
CA PRO A 83 13.18 20.72 -3.37
C PRO A 83 12.77 19.95 -2.11
N THR A 84 12.87 20.59 -0.94
CA THR A 84 12.50 20.00 0.36
C THR A 84 11.03 19.62 0.44
N ALA A 85 10.15 20.36 -0.24
CA ALA A 85 8.73 20.06 -0.28
C ALA A 85 8.43 18.80 -1.11
N PHE A 86 9.06 18.67 -2.27
CA PHE A 86 8.93 17.47 -3.08
C PHE A 86 9.60 16.25 -2.44
N ASP A 87 10.77 16.40 -1.82
CA ASP A 87 11.44 15.30 -1.12
C ASP A 87 10.57 14.73 0.00
N LYS A 88 9.93 15.61 0.78
CA LYS A 88 8.98 15.20 1.82
C LYS A 88 7.75 14.50 1.22
N LEU A 89 7.20 15.02 0.12
CA LEU A 89 6.05 14.39 -0.54
C LEU A 89 6.40 13.00 -1.10
N ASP A 90 7.61 12.85 -1.65
CA ASP A 90 8.13 11.59 -2.16
C ASP A 90 8.39 10.59 -1.03
N GLU A 91 8.93 11.05 0.11
CA GLU A 91 9.09 10.22 1.30
C GLU A 91 7.74 9.70 1.81
N LEU A 92 6.74 10.57 1.96
CA LEU A 92 5.39 10.18 2.38
C LEU A 92 4.75 9.21 1.38
N THR A 93 4.99 9.40 0.07
CA THR A 93 4.51 8.48 -0.98
C THR A 93 5.17 7.11 -0.86
N ARG A 94 6.49 7.06 -0.63
CA ARG A 94 7.24 5.82 -0.43
C ARG A 94 6.76 5.08 0.82
N LEU A 95 6.54 5.79 1.93
CA LEU A 95 6.05 5.22 3.17
C LEU A 95 4.62 4.68 3.02
N ASP A 96 3.72 5.39 2.33
CA ASP A 96 2.35 4.93 2.06
C ASP A 96 2.34 3.63 1.24
N LEU A 97 3.21 3.53 0.22
CA LEU A 97 3.39 2.31 -0.56
C LEU A 97 3.90 1.15 0.31
N GLU A 98 4.91 1.41 1.14
CA GLU A 98 5.52 0.39 2.00
C GLU A 98 4.53 -0.10 3.06
N TYR A 99 3.85 0.80 3.77
CA TYR A 99 2.82 0.41 4.74
C TYR A 99 1.61 -0.23 4.06
N GLY A 100 1.28 0.16 2.84
CA GLY A 100 0.27 -0.50 2.01
C GLY A 100 0.63 -1.96 1.74
N ARG A 101 1.88 -2.22 1.37
CA ARG A 101 2.45 -3.54 1.11
C ARG A 101 2.47 -4.40 2.38
N LEU A 102 2.97 -3.86 3.50
CA LEU A 102 3.02 -4.55 4.79
C LEU A 102 1.62 -4.85 5.35
N SER A 103 0.67 -3.91 5.24
CA SER A 103 -0.72 -4.15 5.62
C SER A 103 -1.38 -5.24 4.78
N LYS A 104 -1.05 -5.33 3.48
CA LYS A 104 -1.53 -6.41 2.61
C LYS A 104 -0.95 -7.77 3.02
N MET A 105 0.34 -7.80 3.37
CA MET A 105 1.01 -8.99 3.91
C MET A 105 0.31 -9.47 5.19
N GLU A 106 0.12 -8.58 6.16
CA GLU A 106 -0.56 -8.85 7.43
C GLU A 106 -1.96 -9.44 7.23
N LYS A 107 -2.73 -8.91 6.27
CA LYS A 107 -4.06 -9.45 5.90
C LYS A 107 -4.00 -10.85 5.32
N ILE A 108 -3.03 -11.12 4.43
CA ILE A 108 -2.85 -12.45 3.83
C ILE A 108 -2.48 -13.46 4.93
N LEU A 109 -1.49 -13.12 5.76
CA LEU A 109 -1.04 -13.94 6.87
C LEU A 109 -2.19 -14.22 7.85
N SER A 110 -2.93 -13.19 8.28
CA SER A 110 -4.09 -13.34 9.18
C SER A 110 -5.20 -14.21 8.57
N SER A 111 -5.45 -14.09 7.27
CA SER A 111 -6.43 -14.92 6.55
C SER A 111 -6.01 -16.39 6.55
N ILE A 112 -4.73 -16.68 6.30
CA ILE A 112 -4.24 -18.06 6.31
C ILE A 112 -4.37 -18.67 7.69
N VAL A 113 -3.96 -17.94 8.74
CA VAL A 113 -4.06 -18.39 10.13
C VAL A 113 -5.50 -18.65 10.53
N GLY A 114 -6.40 -17.70 10.24
CA GLY A 114 -7.81 -17.84 10.56
C GLY A 114 -8.46 -19.04 9.86
N ASN A 115 -7.97 -19.41 8.67
CA ASN A 115 -8.46 -20.58 7.95
C ASN A 115 -7.71 -21.88 8.30
N ALA A 116 -6.48 -21.83 8.82
CA ALA A 116 -5.65 -23.01 9.09
C ALA A 116 -6.21 -23.89 10.21
N ALA A 117 -7.02 -23.33 11.11
CA ALA A 117 -7.75 -24.11 12.12
C ALA A 117 -8.80 -25.04 11.48
N ASP A 118 -9.53 -24.54 10.48
CA ASP A 118 -10.55 -25.32 9.76
C ASP A 118 -9.96 -26.14 8.60
N LEU A 119 -8.83 -25.67 8.04
CA LEU A 119 -8.14 -26.17 6.84
C LEU A 119 -6.67 -26.52 7.16
N PRO A 120 -6.39 -27.54 7.99
CA PRO A 120 -5.03 -27.97 8.32
C PRO A 120 -4.14 -28.30 7.11
N GLU A 121 -4.70 -28.58 5.93
CA GLU A 121 -3.92 -28.81 4.72
C GLU A 121 -3.10 -27.58 4.29
N LEU A 122 -3.50 -26.38 4.74
CA LEU A 122 -2.75 -25.15 4.51
C LEU A 122 -1.34 -25.17 5.12
N TYR A 123 -1.11 -25.94 6.19
CA TYR A 123 0.23 -26.07 6.80
C TYR A 123 1.24 -26.70 5.84
N THR A 124 0.79 -27.60 4.97
CA THR A 124 1.65 -28.28 3.99
C THR A 124 1.62 -27.57 2.64
N LEU A 125 0.42 -27.20 2.17
CA LEU A 125 0.24 -26.70 0.81
C LEU A 125 0.73 -25.26 0.63
N ALA A 126 0.62 -24.41 1.66
CA ALA A 126 1.02 -23.02 1.55
C ALA A 126 2.54 -22.85 1.41
N PRO A 127 3.40 -23.55 2.18
CA PRO A 127 4.86 -23.58 1.93
C PRO A 127 5.20 -24.11 0.53
N GLN A 128 4.57 -25.21 0.09
CA GLN A 128 4.83 -25.76 -1.25
C GLN A 128 4.43 -24.80 -2.38
N MET A 129 3.36 -24.02 -2.19
CA MET A 129 2.96 -22.97 -3.12
C MET A 129 4.01 -21.84 -3.19
N LEU A 130 4.61 -21.48 -2.06
CA LEU A 130 5.70 -20.49 -2.03
C LEU A 130 6.94 -21.01 -2.77
N ASP A 131 7.33 -22.27 -2.55
CA ASP A 131 8.49 -22.88 -3.19
C ASP A 131 8.28 -23.17 -4.68
N GLY A 132 7.08 -22.92 -5.22
CA GLY A 132 6.73 -23.21 -6.61
C GLY A 132 6.65 -24.71 -6.93
N THR A 133 6.61 -25.56 -5.90
CA THR A 133 6.61 -27.02 -6.03
C THR A 133 5.20 -27.61 -6.11
N SER A 134 4.15 -26.81 -5.92
CA SER A 134 2.75 -27.26 -5.96
C SER A 134 1.95 -26.67 -7.11
N THR A 135 1.30 -27.54 -7.88
CA THR A 135 0.20 -27.20 -8.81
C THR A 135 -1.12 -27.71 -8.22
N PHE A 136 -1.50 -27.14 -7.07
CA PHE A 136 -2.74 -27.49 -6.38
C PHE A 136 -3.97 -27.36 -7.29
N LYS A 137 -4.88 -28.35 -7.25
CA LYS A 137 -6.20 -28.29 -7.91
C LYS A 137 -7.29 -28.72 -6.94
N ALA A 138 -8.36 -27.92 -6.78
CA ALA A 138 -9.45 -28.22 -5.85
C ALA A 138 -10.11 -29.60 -6.09
N ALA A 139 -10.12 -30.10 -7.34
CA ALA A 139 -10.69 -31.39 -7.71
C ALA A 139 -10.00 -32.60 -7.04
N GLN A 140 -8.87 -32.41 -6.37
CA GLN A 140 -8.16 -33.45 -5.63
C GLN A 140 -8.79 -33.73 -4.24
N PHE A 141 -9.74 -32.90 -3.80
CA PHE A 141 -10.37 -33.02 -2.49
C PHE A 141 -11.75 -33.70 -2.57
N PRO A 142 -12.07 -34.64 -1.65
CA PRO A 142 -13.39 -35.25 -1.57
C PRO A 142 -14.50 -34.22 -1.30
N ASP A 143 -14.20 -33.18 -0.53
CA ASP A 143 -15.09 -32.04 -0.31
C ASP A 143 -14.72 -30.89 -1.25
N ALA A 144 -15.55 -30.69 -2.27
CA ALA A 144 -15.37 -29.64 -3.28
C ALA A 144 -15.39 -28.22 -2.66
N THR A 145 -16.20 -27.99 -1.63
CA THR A 145 -16.30 -26.67 -0.97
C THR A 145 -15.00 -26.35 -0.24
N ARG A 146 -14.47 -27.35 0.48
CA ARG A 146 -13.17 -27.26 1.15
C ARG A 146 -12.03 -27.04 0.16
N GLY A 147 -11.98 -27.83 -0.91
CA GLY A 147 -10.97 -27.71 -1.97
C GLY A 147 -10.97 -26.33 -2.62
N LEU A 148 -12.14 -25.76 -2.90
CA LEU A 148 -12.26 -24.40 -3.46
C LEU A 148 -11.78 -23.31 -2.49
N ARG A 149 -12.03 -23.46 -1.19
CA ARG A 149 -11.51 -22.51 -0.17
C ARG A 149 -9.98 -22.53 -0.15
N ILE A 150 -9.38 -23.71 -0.11
CA ILE A 150 -7.92 -23.88 -0.14
C ILE A 150 -7.35 -23.27 -1.43
N GLU A 151 -7.94 -23.57 -2.59
CA GLU A 151 -7.47 -23.03 -3.88
C GLU A 151 -7.46 -21.50 -3.89
N ARG A 152 -8.51 -20.85 -3.40
CA ARG A 152 -8.61 -19.40 -3.33
C ARG A 152 -7.51 -18.79 -2.46
N ILE A 153 -7.22 -19.42 -1.32
CA ILE A 153 -6.16 -18.97 -0.41
C ILE A 153 -4.79 -19.12 -1.07
N LEU A 154 -4.50 -20.27 -1.67
CA LEU A 154 -3.22 -20.51 -2.34
C LEU A 154 -3.02 -19.59 -3.56
N LYS A 155 -4.07 -19.33 -4.34
CA LYS A 155 -4.04 -18.33 -5.42
C LYS A 155 -3.80 -16.91 -4.91
N ALA A 156 -4.38 -16.55 -3.76
CA ALA A 156 -4.12 -15.25 -3.14
C ALA A 156 -2.65 -15.12 -2.71
N ILE A 157 -2.03 -16.18 -2.17
CA ILE A 157 -0.59 -16.18 -1.86
C ILE A 157 0.23 -16.01 -3.14
N ALA A 158 0.00 -16.85 -4.15
CA ALA A 158 0.77 -16.85 -5.39
C ALA A 158 0.71 -15.52 -6.13
N SER A 159 -0.49 -14.92 -6.24
CA SER A 159 -0.68 -13.63 -6.90
C SER A 159 -0.04 -12.44 -6.18
N ASN A 160 0.23 -12.57 -4.87
CA ASN A 160 0.86 -11.51 -4.08
C ASN A 160 2.36 -11.71 -3.90
N LEU A 161 2.89 -12.89 -4.20
CA LEU A 161 4.31 -13.22 -4.02
C LEU A 161 5.27 -12.29 -4.77
N PRO A 162 5.01 -11.86 -6.03
CA PRO A 162 5.88 -10.90 -6.71
C PRO A 162 5.89 -9.50 -6.06
N LEU A 163 4.81 -9.15 -5.36
CA LEU A 163 4.65 -7.84 -4.71
C LEU A 163 5.11 -7.85 -3.24
N ILE A 164 5.18 -9.03 -2.63
CA ILE A 164 5.48 -9.25 -1.21
C ILE A 164 6.37 -10.50 -1.10
N PRO A 165 7.65 -10.41 -1.51
CA PRO A 165 8.56 -11.56 -1.49
C PRO A 165 8.79 -12.12 -0.07
N GLU A 166 8.64 -11.29 0.96
CA GLU A 166 8.80 -11.67 2.38
C GLU A 166 7.77 -12.70 2.84
N LEU A 167 6.67 -12.91 2.08
CA LEU A 167 5.76 -14.03 2.33
C LEU A 167 6.49 -15.38 2.33
N ARG A 168 7.59 -15.51 1.57
CA ARG A 168 8.43 -16.72 1.55
C ARG A 168 9.02 -17.05 2.92
N ASP A 169 9.43 -16.02 3.65
CA ASP A 169 10.11 -16.17 4.93
C ASP A 169 9.11 -16.15 6.09
N GLU A 170 8.10 -15.28 6.02
CA GLU A 170 7.20 -15.03 7.13
C GLU A 170 6.08 -16.06 7.25
N LEU A 171 5.56 -16.59 6.13
CA LEU A 171 4.49 -17.58 6.20
C LEU A 171 4.93 -18.89 6.88
N PRO A 172 6.10 -19.49 6.56
CA PRO A 172 6.57 -20.67 7.28
C PRO A 172 6.81 -20.42 8.77
N LYS A 173 7.40 -19.27 9.13
CA LYS A 173 7.58 -18.89 10.55
C LYS A 173 6.24 -18.78 11.25
N LEU A 174 5.24 -18.16 10.61
CA LEU A 174 3.90 -18.01 11.15
C LEU A 174 3.22 -19.36 11.39
N LEU A 175 3.27 -20.26 10.41
CA LEU A 175 2.70 -21.61 10.52
C LEU A 175 3.40 -22.45 11.60
N ARG A 176 4.67 -22.19 11.91
CA ARG A 176 5.39 -22.81 13.03
C ARG A 176 5.19 -22.11 14.39
N GLY A 177 4.46 -20.99 14.42
CA GLY A 177 4.27 -20.19 15.64
C GLY A 177 5.49 -19.34 16.04
N GLU A 178 6.45 -19.15 15.12
CA GLU A 178 7.68 -18.38 15.32
C GLU A 178 7.54 -16.90 14.87
N SER A 179 6.49 -16.55 14.12
CA SER A 179 6.30 -15.18 13.63
C SER A 179 5.61 -14.30 14.67
N THR A 180 6.15 -13.09 14.87
CA THR A 180 5.58 -12.05 15.73
C THR A 180 4.67 -11.08 14.95
N LEU A 181 4.51 -11.27 13.63
CA LEU A 181 3.80 -10.33 12.76
C LEU A 181 2.28 -10.41 12.87
N VAL A 182 1.74 -11.49 13.45
CA VAL A 182 0.30 -11.64 13.67
C VAL A 182 0.09 -11.89 15.15
N GLN A 183 -0.43 -10.89 15.87
CA GLN A 183 -0.97 -11.07 17.22
C GLN A 183 -2.30 -11.83 17.14
N CYS A 184 -2.26 -13.11 16.77
CA CYS A 184 -3.40 -14.00 16.95
C CYS A 184 -3.22 -14.74 18.27
N ASP A 185 -4.02 -14.39 19.29
CA ASP A 185 -4.14 -15.18 20.53
C ASP A 185 -4.50 -16.65 20.26
N LEU A 186 -5.05 -16.95 19.08
CA LEU A 186 -5.23 -18.31 18.56
C LEU A 186 -3.94 -19.14 18.64
N PHE A 187 -2.77 -18.59 18.27
CA PHE A 187 -1.50 -19.34 18.25
C PHE A 187 -0.98 -19.70 19.64
N LYS A 188 -1.19 -18.85 20.64
CA LYS A 188 -0.81 -19.16 22.03
C LYS A 188 -1.53 -20.43 22.53
N SER A 189 -2.75 -20.67 22.06
CA SER A 189 -3.52 -21.87 22.41
C SER A 189 -3.13 -23.13 21.63
N PHE A 190 -2.44 -23.00 20.48
CA PHE A 190 -2.04 -24.12 19.62
C PHE A 190 -0.59 -24.56 19.79
N ALA A 191 0.34 -23.64 20.09
CA ALA A 191 1.71 -24.01 20.48
C ALA A 191 1.72 -24.88 21.76
N ALA A 192 0.72 -24.70 22.63
CA ALA A 192 0.49 -25.54 23.81
C ALA A 192 -0.10 -26.93 23.50
N ARG A 193 -0.54 -27.22 22.26
CA ARG A 193 -1.23 -28.48 21.90
C ARG A 193 -0.39 -29.47 21.09
N ASN A 194 0.81 -29.10 20.67
CA ASN A 194 1.77 -30.05 20.09
C ASN A 194 2.98 -30.18 21.02
N PRO A 195 2.90 -30.96 22.12
CA PRO A 195 4.10 -31.59 22.62
C PRO A 195 4.51 -32.68 21.61
N THR A 196 5.80 -32.68 21.29
CA THR A 196 6.61 -33.75 20.68
C THR A 196 5.98 -35.13 20.58
#